data_AF-A0A522MYB2-F1
#
_entry.id   AF-A0A522MYB2-F1
#
_cell.length_a   1.000
_cell.length_b   1.000
_cell.length_c   1.000
_cell.angle_alpha   90.00
_cell.angle_beta   90.00
_cell.angle_gamma   90.00
#
_symmetry.space_group_name_H-M   'P 1'
#
loop_
_entity.id
_entity.type
_entity.pdbx_description
1 polymer ?
#
loop_
_entity_poly.entity_id
_entity_poly.type
_entity_poly.pdbx_seq_one_letter_code
_entity_poly.pdbx_strand_id
1 'polypeptide(L)'
;MSPVDFGALLALARTSWSGCSCGSANLRTALLALPTPKAQQLSPRVISAALFHRRALAIDPQPRNTAELWQRGPRAQGENRMNRIIVVGDLVRDPEVRTTSTGKTVCHMSVACDRGGKSDHTDFLDVVAWETVAASAATIPEGAFIRVMGSLQVRSYETADGGKRRAYEIVAQVLVVRNSCTSIRDETTTSTLTRQISDLKRIGPESGAFSL
;
A
#
# COMPACT_ATOMS: atom_id res chain seq x y z
N MET A 1 18.65 62.51 3.12
CA MET A 1 19.46 62.61 4.36
C MET A 1 18.85 61.70 5.41
N SER A 2 19.63 61.34 6.42
CA SER A 2 19.54 60.06 7.16
C SER A 2 19.00 60.25 8.61
N PRO A 3 19.32 59.42 9.64
CA PRO A 3 18.29 58.54 10.20
C PRO A 3 18.13 58.62 11.74
N VAL A 4 16.99 58.16 12.26
CA VAL A 4 16.85 57.70 13.66
C VAL A 4 15.80 56.56 13.73
N ASP A 5 15.72 55.87 14.87
CA ASP A 5 16.13 54.47 14.99
C ASP A 5 15.39 53.82 16.19
N PHE A 6 15.74 52.59 16.56
CA PHE A 6 15.21 51.78 17.66
C PHE A 6 13.77 51.24 17.45
N GLY A 7 13.44 49.98 17.71
CA GLY A 7 14.18 48.95 18.46
C GLY A 7 13.48 48.56 19.77
N ALA A 8 12.16 48.29 19.75
CA ALA A 8 11.37 48.10 20.99
C ALA A 8 10.18 47.12 20.93
N LEU A 9 10.03 46.30 19.88
CA LEU A 9 8.86 45.38 19.73
C LEU A 9 9.21 43.92 19.40
N LEU A 10 10.41 43.47 19.77
CA LEU A 10 10.89 42.08 19.62
C LEU A 10 11.39 41.50 20.96
N ALA A 11 10.74 41.86 22.08
CA ALA A 11 11.22 41.57 23.43
C ALA A 11 10.14 41.05 24.42
N LEU A 12 9.22 40.19 23.97
CA LEU A 12 8.37 39.37 24.86
C LEU A 12 8.25 37.89 24.40
N ALA A 13 9.13 37.43 23.51
CA ALA A 13 9.13 36.07 22.98
C ALA A 13 10.30 35.23 23.54
N ARG A 14 10.36 35.06 24.87
CA ARG A 14 11.02 33.95 25.60
C ARG A 14 11.09 34.22 27.12
N THR A 15 10.10 33.70 27.86
CA THR A 15 10.30 33.28 29.25
C THR A 15 9.40 32.07 29.55
N SER A 16 9.89 31.16 30.38
CA SER A 16 9.14 30.04 30.96
C SER A 16 8.53 29.01 29.99
N TRP A 17 9.39 28.25 29.29
CA TRP A 17 9.03 26.86 28.99
C TRP A 17 9.40 26.01 30.20
N SER A 18 8.45 25.85 31.13
CA SER A 18 8.56 24.94 32.26
C SER A 18 7.16 24.45 32.66
N GLY A 19 7.07 23.19 33.06
CA GLY A 19 5.89 22.69 33.79
C GLY A 19 4.93 21.82 33.00
N CYS A 20 4.98 20.53 33.33
CA CYS A 20 3.84 19.79 33.87
C CYS A 20 2.53 19.70 33.09
N SER A 21 2.32 18.49 32.57
CA SER A 21 1.13 17.69 32.87
C SER A 21 0.52 18.00 34.26
N CYS A 22 -0.59 18.75 34.31
CA CYS A 22 -1.79 18.50 35.15
C CYS A 22 -2.76 19.69 35.10
N GLY A 23 -4.05 19.44 35.30
CA GLY A 23 -5.01 20.47 35.75
C GLY A 23 -5.73 21.27 34.65
N SER A 24 -7.00 20.95 34.43
CA SER A 24 -7.94 21.81 33.70
C SER A 24 -8.24 23.10 34.47
N ALA A 25 -7.90 24.27 33.89
CA ALA A 25 -8.32 25.57 34.41
C ALA A 25 -9.27 26.27 33.42
N ASN A 26 -10.50 26.52 33.87
CA ASN A 26 -11.54 27.13 33.03
C ASN A 26 -11.32 28.63 32.82
N LEU A 27 -10.84 29.04 31.64
CA LEU A 27 -10.81 30.46 31.21
C LEU A 27 -12.19 30.96 30.75
N ARG A 28 -13.18 30.84 31.65
CA ARG A 28 -14.44 31.60 31.65
C ARG A 28 -14.47 32.44 32.93
N THR A 29 -13.76 33.57 32.93
CA THR A 29 -14.03 34.84 33.66
C THR A 29 -12.80 35.74 33.53
N ALA A 30 -12.77 36.56 32.48
CA ALA A 30 -11.86 37.71 32.32
C ALA A 30 -12.43 38.69 31.27
N LEU A 31 -13.75 38.91 31.34
CA LEU A 31 -14.44 39.97 30.61
C LEU A 31 -14.78 41.06 31.64
N LEU A 32 -14.70 42.33 31.23
CA LEU A 32 -14.97 43.55 32.03
C LEU A 32 -13.82 44.04 32.94
N ALA A 33 -12.83 44.71 32.34
CA ALA A 33 -12.17 45.87 32.95
C ALA A 33 -11.43 46.72 31.89
N LEU A 34 -12.10 47.74 31.36
CA LEU A 34 -11.64 49.15 31.24
C LEU A 34 -12.47 49.92 30.18
N PRO A 35 -12.82 51.21 30.43
CA PRO A 35 -13.68 51.98 29.54
C PRO A 35 -12.93 52.86 28.52
N THR A 36 -13.52 52.96 27.30
CA THR A 36 -13.39 54.06 26.30
C THR A 36 -11.99 54.34 25.67
N PRO A 37 -11.88 55.15 24.58
CA PRO A 37 -12.62 55.01 23.32
C PRO A 37 -11.72 55.17 22.07
N LYS A 38 -10.90 54.16 21.70
CA LYS A 38 -10.08 54.21 20.45
C LYS A 38 -10.04 52.91 19.62
N ALA A 39 -11.03 52.03 19.77
CA ALA A 39 -11.11 50.76 19.02
C ALA A 39 -12.03 50.79 17.77
N GLN A 40 -12.32 51.98 17.21
CA GLN A 40 -13.24 52.17 16.07
C GLN A 40 -12.54 52.68 14.78
N GLN A 41 -11.24 52.43 14.62
CA GLN A 41 -10.51 52.71 13.35
C GLN A 41 -9.71 51.49 12.84
N LEU A 42 -10.34 50.31 12.85
CA LEU A 42 -9.88 49.17 12.04
C LEU A 42 -10.93 48.89 10.96
N SER A 43 -10.48 48.86 9.70
CA SER A 43 -11.39 48.75 8.56
C SER A 43 -12.12 47.40 8.54
N PRO A 44 -13.30 47.30 7.89
CA PRO A 44 -14.06 46.04 7.80
C PRO A 44 -13.24 44.88 7.22
N ARG A 45 -12.21 45.16 6.40
CA ARG A 45 -11.27 44.17 5.86
C ARG A 45 -10.39 43.52 6.94
N VAL A 46 -9.99 44.26 7.98
CA VAL A 46 -9.15 43.73 9.08
C VAL A 46 -9.97 42.83 10.00
N ILE A 47 -11.21 43.23 10.32
CA ILE A 47 -12.13 42.42 11.15
C ILE A 47 -12.51 41.13 10.42
N SER A 48 -12.78 41.20 9.11
CA SER A 48 -13.03 40.03 8.27
C SER A 48 -11.83 39.07 8.25
N ALA A 49 -10.61 39.58 8.10
CA ALA A 49 -9.39 38.75 8.10
C ALA A 49 -9.15 38.03 9.44
N ALA A 50 -9.40 38.70 10.58
CA ALA A 50 -9.27 38.12 11.92
C ALA A 50 -10.30 37.00 12.19
N LEU A 51 -11.52 37.12 11.64
CA LEU A 51 -12.53 36.07 11.69
C LEU A 51 -12.25 34.92 10.71
N PHE A 52 -11.63 35.20 9.56
CA PHE A 52 -11.25 34.17 8.58
C PHE A 52 -10.08 33.28 9.02
N HIS A 53 -9.07 33.84 9.70
CA HIS A 53 -7.90 33.07 10.14
C HIS A 53 -8.21 32.03 11.23
N ARG A 54 -9.34 32.14 11.93
CA ARG A 54 -9.70 31.22 13.01
C ARG A 54 -10.41 29.94 12.56
N ARG A 55 -10.45 29.64 11.25
CA ARG A 55 -11.06 28.43 10.68
C ARG A 55 -10.06 27.43 10.07
N ALA A 56 -8.78 27.78 9.92
CA ALA A 56 -7.82 27.00 9.13
C ALA A 56 -7.13 25.83 9.86
N LEU A 57 -7.26 25.72 11.19
CA LEU A 57 -6.59 24.68 12.00
C LEU A 57 -7.55 23.98 12.98
N ALA A 58 -8.82 23.85 12.61
CA ALA A 58 -9.71 22.88 13.23
C ALA A 58 -9.33 21.48 12.74
N ILE A 59 -8.27 20.90 13.31
CA ILE A 59 -8.10 19.44 13.33
C ILE A 59 -9.35 18.91 14.04
N ASP A 60 -10.21 18.23 13.27
CA ASP A 60 -11.49 17.73 13.74
C ASP A 60 -11.26 16.87 15.00
N PRO A 61 -11.85 17.21 16.16
CA PRO A 61 -11.50 16.57 17.42
C PRO A 61 -11.79 15.08 17.33
N GLN A 62 -10.79 14.25 17.64
CA GLN A 62 -10.93 12.80 17.61
C GLN A 62 -12.12 12.39 18.49
N PRO A 63 -13.04 11.54 17.99
CA PRO A 63 -14.28 11.21 18.69
C PRO A 63 -13.95 10.49 19.99
N ARG A 64 -14.66 10.87 21.07
CA ARG A 64 -14.35 10.35 22.42
C ARG A 64 -14.93 8.96 22.67
N ASN A 65 -15.79 8.48 21.78
CA ASN A 65 -16.38 7.14 21.83
C ASN A 65 -16.58 6.57 20.42
N THR A 66 -16.79 5.25 20.34
CA THR A 66 -17.03 4.54 19.08
C THR A 66 -18.46 4.70 18.54
N ALA A 67 -19.42 5.16 19.34
CA ALA A 67 -20.81 5.36 18.91
C ALA A 67 -20.96 6.58 17.98
N GLU A 68 -20.24 7.67 18.24
CA GLU A 68 -20.19 8.88 17.41
C GLU A 68 -19.69 8.62 15.98
N LEU A 69 -18.80 7.62 15.78
CA LEU A 69 -18.27 7.25 14.47
C LEU A 69 -19.35 6.73 13.49
N TRP A 70 -20.43 6.14 14.00
CA TRP A 70 -21.54 5.62 13.21
C TRP A 70 -22.70 6.60 13.07
N GLN A 71 -22.75 7.64 13.91
CA GLN A 71 -23.77 8.69 13.86
C GLN A 71 -23.41 9.85 12.93
N ARG A 72 -22.17 9.94 12.45
CA ARG A 72 -21.80 10.86 11.35
C ARG A 72 -22.60 10.47 10.11
N GLY A 73 -23.46 11.38 9.66
CA GLY A 73 -24.30 11.23 8.46
C GLY A 73 -23.50 11.03 7.16
N PRO A 74 -24.14 10.98 5.98
CA PRO A 74 -23.48 10.68 4.71
C PRO A 74 -22.22 11.55 4.54
N ARG A 75 -21.06 10.89 4.63
CA ARG A 75 -19.78 11.60 4.82
C ARG A 75 -19.52 12.50 3.61
N ALA A 76 -19.04 13.70 3.87
CA ALA A 76 -18.84 14.73 2.86
C ALA A 76 -18.00 14.20 1.68
N GLN A 77 -18.44 14.52 0.46
CA GLN A 77 -17.69 14.21 -0.76
C GLN A 77 -16.31 14.89 -0.66
N GLY A 78 -15.24 14.08 -0.60
CA GLY A 78 -13.86 14.57 -0.41
C GLY A 78 -13.05 13.83 0.66
N GLU A 79 -13.66 12.96 1.49
CA GLU A 79 -12.89 12.07 2.39
C GLU A 79 -12.08 11.05 1.56
N ASN A 80 -10.74 11.18 1.56
CA ASN A 80 -9.83 10.30 0.84
C ASN A 80 -9.75 8.90 1.49
N ARG A 81 -10.68 8.02 1.13
CA ARG A 81 -10.73 6.63 1.63
C ARG A 81 -9.75 5.76 0.84
N MET A 82 -8.70 5.27 1.51
CA MET A 82 -7.76 4.32 0.94
C MET A 82 -8.20 2.88 1.17
N ASN A 83 -8.31 2.09 0.09
CA ASN A 83 -8.33 0.64 0.11
C ASN A 83 -7.11 0.14 -0.66
N ARG A 84 -6.12 -0.41 0.06
CA ARG A 84 -4.92 -1.00 -0.52
C ARG A 84 -4.57 -2.26 0.28
N ILE A 85 -4.36 -3.36 -0.42
CA ILE A 85 -3.87 -4.61 0.12
C ILE A 85 -2.61 -5.03 -0.64
N ILE A 86 -1.65 -5.60 0.09
CA ILE A 86 -0.42 -6.18 -0.46
C ILE A 86 -0.37 -7.61 0.08
N VAL A 87 -0.27 -8.58 -0.81
CA VAL A 87 -0.10 -10.00 -0.48
C VAL A 87 1.20 -10.48 -1.09
N VAL A 88 1.92 -11.32 -0.34
CA VAL A 88 3.16 -11.96 -0.75
C VAL A 88 3.03 -13.42 -0.37
N GLY A 89 3.29 -14.32 -1.31
CA GLY A 89 3.06 -15.74 -1.10
C GLY A 89 3.25 -16.54 -2.39
N ASP A 90 2.94 -17.83 -2.32
CA ASP A 90 3.14 -18.77 -3.43
C ASP A 90 1.83 -19.09 -4.15
N LEU A 91 1.89 -19.27 -5.47
CA LEU A 91 0.73 -19.64 -6.27
C LEU A 91 0.37 -21.11 -6.04
N VAL A 92 -0.86 -21.38 -5.57
CA VAL A 92 -1.31 -22.72 -5.15
C VAL A 92 -1.52 -23.69 -6.31
N ARG A 93 -1.90 -23.15 -7.47
CA ARG A 93 -2.34 -23.88 -8.67
C ARG A 93 -2.25 -22.97 -9.88
N ASP A 94 -2.17 -23.54 -11.07
CA ASP A 94 -2.10 -22.75 -12.30
C ASP A 94 -3.26 -21.73 -12.44
N PRO A 95 -3.01 -20.54 -13.02
CA PRO A 95 -4.00 -19.47 -13.08
C PRO A 95 -5.16 -19.77 -14.05
N GLU A 96 -6.40 -19.68 -13.57
CA GLU A 96 -7.60 -19.89 -14.39
C GLU A 96 -7.97 -18.64 -15.20
N VAL A 97 -7.54 -18.59 -16.45
CA VAL A 97 -7.91 -17.52 -17.39
C VAL A 97 -9.29 -17.78 -18.00
N ARG A 98 -10.14 -16.75 -18.00
CA ARG A 98 -11.48 -16.77 -18.61
C ARG A 98 -11.72 -15.47 -19.37
N THR A 99 -12.59 -15.53 -20.39
CA THR A 99 -13.04 -14.33 -21.13
C THR A 99 -14.48 -14.04 -20.77
N THR A 100 -14.76 -12.81 -20.35
CA THR A 100 -16.12 -12.34 -20.05
C THR A 100 -16.93 -12.10 -21.32
N SER A 101 -18.26 -12.04 -21.23
CA SER A 101 -19.14 -11.68 -22.35
C SER A 101 -18.88 -10.28 -22.92
N THR A 102 -18.25 -9.39 -22.14
CA THR A 102 -17.78 -8.06 -22.56
C THR A 102 -16.45 -8.12 -23.33
N GLY A 103 -15.91 -9.30 -23.61
CA GLY A 103 -14.61 -9.49 -24.28
C GLY A 103 -13.39 -9.21 -23.41
N LYS A 104 -13.57 -8.90 -22.12
CA LYS A 104 -12.45 -8.66 -21.18
C LYS A 104 -11.93 -9.98 -20.63
N THR A 105 -10.61 -10.15 -20.68
CA THR A 105 -9.90 -11.25 -20.02
C THR A 105 -9.85 -11.02 -18.51
N VAL A 106 -10.20 -12.06 -17.76
CA VAL A 106 -10.07 -12.14 -16.30
C VAL A 106 -9.26 -13.38 -15.95
N CYS A 107 -8.42 -13.31 -14.93
CA CYS A 107 -7.62 -14.43 -14.45
C CYS A 107 -7.87 -14.61 -12.95
N HIS A 108 -8.28 -15.81 -12.56
CA HIS A 108 -8.52 -16.20 -11.17
C HIS A 108 -7.36 -17.05 -10.69
N MET A 109 -6.80 -16.69 -9.53
CA MET A 109 -5.69 -17.40 -8.91
C MET A 109 -5.88 -17.44 -7.39
N SER A 110 -5.27 -18.43 -6.74
CA SER A 110 -5.28 -18.56 -5.28
C SER A 110 -3.86 -18.52 -4.76
N VAL A 111 -3.61 -17.66 -3.77
CA VAL A 111 -2.27 -17.40 -3.22
C VAL A 111 -2.21 -17.92 -1.79
N ALA A 112 -1.26 -18.80 -1.52
CA ALA A 112 -0.90 -19.26 -0.19
C ALA A 112 -0.07 -18.19 0.51
N CYS A 113 -0.55 -17.68 1.65
CA CYS A 113 0.11 -16.66 2.45
C CYS A 113 0.25 -17.17 3.89
N ASP A 114 1.47 -17.40 4.35
CA ASP A 114 1.71 -17.94 5.68
C ASP A 114 1.54 -16.89 6.78
N ARG A 115 0.80 -17.26 7.85
CA ARG A 115 0.70 -16.46 9.07
C ARG A 115 1.98 -16.61 9.90
N GLY A 116 3.04 -15.92 9.46
CA GLY A 116 4.38 -16.00 10.04
C GLY A 116 4.39 -15.97 11.58
N GLY A 117 4.96 -17.01 12.18
CA GLY A 117 4.91 -17.24 13.63
C GLY A 117 5.33 -18.66 14.00
N LYS A 118 4.87 -19.15 15.16
CA LYS A 118 5.06 -20.56 15.61
C LYS A 118 3.95 -21.51 15.11
N SER A 119 3.08 -21.05 14.23
CA SER A 119 1.90 -21.78 13.76
C SER A 119 2.00 -22.00 12.26
N ASP A 120 1.95 -23.26 11.85
CA ASP A 120 1.98 -23.69 10.44
C ASP A 120 0.61 -23.49 9.77
N HIS A 121 0.07 -22.27 9.87
CA HIS A 121 -1.23 -21.89 9.32
C HIS A 121 -1.05 -20.98 8.09
N THR A 122 -1.33 -21.56 6.93
CA THR A 122 -1.39 -20.87 5.64
C THR A 122 -2.82 -20.38 5.37
N ASP A 123 -2.95 -19.10 5.01
CA ASP A 123 -4.18 -18.54 4.45
C ASP A 123 -4.20 -18.69 2.93
N PHE A 124 -5.34 -19.08 2.38
CA PHE A 124 -5.58 -19.12 0.94
C PHE A 124 -6.41 -17.91 0.54
N LEU A 125 -5.82 -17.04 -0.29
CA LEU A 125 -6.41 -15.77 -0.69
C LEU A 125 -6.75 -15.78 -2.18
N ASP A 126 -8.01 -15.56 -2.50
CA ASP A 126 -8.47 -15.44 -3.89
C ASP A 126 -8.09 -14.07 -4.47
N VAL A 127 -7.36 -14.10 -5.58
CA VAL A 127 -6.91 -12.91 -6.32
C VAL A 127 -7.49 -12.96 -7.73
N VAL A 128 -8.01 -11.82 -8.18
CA VAL A 128 -8.58 -11.61 -9.50
C VAL A 128 -7.77 -10.55 -10.23
N ALA A 129 -7.15 -10.95 -11.34
CA ALA A 129 -6.45 -10.05 -12.25
C ALA A 129 -7.31 -9.78 -13.50
N TRP A 130 -7.18 -8.58 -14.07
CA TRP A 130 -7.94 -8.14 -15.25
C TRP A 130 -7.01 -7.71 -16.38
N GLU A 131 -7.49 -7.86 -17.62
CA GLU A 131 -6.88 -7.31 -18.84
C GLU A 131 -5.37 -7.61 -18.95
N THR A 132 -4.50 -6.60 -18.93
CA THR A 132 -3.05 -6.77 -19.06
C THR A 132 -2.43 -7.52 -17.88
N VAL A 133 -2.94 -7.33 -16.66
CA VAL A 133 -2.50 -8.07 -15.47
C VAL A 133 -2.93 -9.53 -15.57
N ALA A 134 -4.10 -9.81 -16.15
CA ALA A 134 -4.57 -11.18 -16.42
C ALA A 134 -3.68 -11.91 -17.44
N ALA A 135 -3.25 -11.22 -18.50
CA ALA A 135 -2.32 -11.77 -19.49
C ALA A 135 -0.93 -12.06 -18.88
N SER A 136 -0.40 -11.14 -18.06
CA SER A 136 0.86 -11.37 -17.32
C SER A 136 0.75 -12.46 -16.24
N ALA A 137 -0.43 -12.63 -15.65
CA ALA A 137 -0.71 -13.69 -14.71
C ALA A 137 -0.70 -15.07 -15.38
N ALA A 138 -1.25 -15.18 -16.59
CA ALA A 138 -1.42 -16.44 -17.31
C ALA A 138 -0.11 -17.22 -17.62
N THR A 139 1.05 -16.55 -17.56
CA THR A 139 2.37 -17.17 -17.82
C THR A 139 3.06 -17.66 -16.55
N ILE A 140 2.43 -17.52 -15.37
CA ILE A 140 3.02 -17.88 -14.08
C ILE A 140 2.68 -19.35 -13.77
N PRO A 141 3.68 -20.22 -13.56
CA PRO A 141 3.44 -21.61 -13.18
C PRO A 141 3.03 -21.73 -11.70
N GLU A 142 2.33 -22.81 -11.35
CA GLU A 142 2.15 -23.21 -9.95
C GLU A 142 3.45 -23.22 -9.13
N GLY A 143 3.35 -22.96 -7.82
CA GLY A 143 4.49 -22.85 -6.92
C GLY A 143 5.36 -21.59 -7.11
N ALA A 144 5.05 -20.72 -8.09
CA ALA A 144 5.75 -19.46 -8.24
C ALA A 144 5.40 -18.47 -7.12
N PHE A 145 6.44 -17.89 -6.51
CA PHE A 145 6.28 -16.86 -5.50
C PHE A 145 5.94 -15.52 -6.14
N ILE A 146 4.84 -14.92 -5.71
CA ILE A 146 4.29 -13.70 -6.27
C ILE A 146 4.02 -12.64 -5.20
N ARG A 147 4.14 -11.38 -5.60
CA ARG A 147 3.68 -10.22 -4.85
C ARG A 147 2.55 -9.56 -5.61
N VAL A 148 1.39 -9.49 -4.97
CA VAL A 148 0.18 -8.84 -5.47
C VAL A 148 -0.01 -7.53 -4.71
N MET A 149 -0.25 -6.44 -5.42
CA MET A 149 -0.79 -5.20 -4.85
C MET A 149 -2.10 -4.84 -5.53
N GLY A 150 -3.11 -4.47 -4.74
CA GLY A 150 -4.44 -4.21 -5.25
C GLY A 150 -5.40 -3.65 -4.21
N SER A 151 -6.68 -3.91 -4.40
CA SER A 151 -7.77 -3.53 -3.47
C SER A 151 -8.59 -4.75 -3.08
N LEU A 152 -8.94 -4.88 -1.80
CA LEU A 152 -9.86 -5.92 -1.34
C LEU A 152 -11.30 -5.57 -1.77
N GLN A 153 -11.98 -6.50 -2.41
CA GLN A 153 -13.40 -6.43 -2.72
C GLN A 153 -14.16 -7.53 -1.98
N VAL A 154 -15.37 -7.22 -1.53
CA VAL A 154 -16.24 -8.18 -0.84
C VAL A 154 -17.56 -8.24 -1.56
N ARG A 155 -17.81 -9.32 -2.29
CA ARG A 155 -19.08 -9.54 -2.99
C ARG A 155 -20.01 -10.38 -2.13
N SER A 156 -21.28 -9.98 -2.05
CA SER A 156 -22.33 -10.80 -1.44
C SER A 156 -23.08 -11.52 -2.55
N TYR A 157 -23.32 -12.83 -2.38
CA TYR A 157 -24.05 -13.65 -3.34
C TYR A 157 -25.02 -14.58 -2.60
N GLU A 158 -26.10 -14.94 -3.26
CA GLU A 158 -27.09 -15.87 -2.73
C GLU A 158 -26.79 -17.28 -3.23
N THR A 159 -26.86 -18.26 -2.34
CA THR A 159 -26.77 -19.68 -2.67
C THR A 159 -28.15 -20.16 -3.14
N ALA A 160 -28.21 -21.24 -3.94
CA ALA A 160 -29.46 -21.92 -4.30
C ALA A 160 -30.35 -22.24 -3.07
N ASP A 161 -29.75 -22.50 -1.92
CA ASP A 161 -30.42 -22.75 -0.63
C ASP A 161 -31.01 -21.48 0.04
N GLY A 162 -31.02 -20.32 -0.65
CA GLY A 162 -31.46 -19.03 -0.13
C GLY A 162 -30.48 -18.32 0.83
N GLY A 163 -29.37 -18.96 1.17
CA GLY A 163 -28.37 -18.41 2.10
C GLY A 163 -27.49 -17.31 1.47
N LYS A 164 -27.47 -16.13 2.09
CA LYS A 164 -26.55 -15.02 1.74
C LYS A 164 -25.12 -15.33 2.22
N ARG A 165 -24.19 -15.49 1.28
CA ARG A 165 -22.75 -15.69 1.54
C ARG A 165 -21.94 -14.49 1.06
N ARG A 166 -20.71 -14.37 1.57
CA ARG A 166 -19.72 -13.38 1.16
C ARG A 166 -18.51 -14.08 0.57
N ALA A 167 -17.98 -13.57 -0.53
CA ALA A 167 -16.66 -13.90 -1.03
C ALA A 167 -15.74 -12.67 -0.88
N TYR A 168 -14.49 -12.92 -0.54
CA TYR A 168 -13.45 -11.92 -0.33
C TYR A 168 -12.42 -12.12 -1.44
N GLU A 169 -12.27 -11.13 -2.31
CA GLU A 169 -11.44 -11.23 -3.51
C GLU A 169 -10.50 -10.02 -3.59
N ILE A 170 -9.24 -10.25 -3.93
CA ILE A 170 -8.26 -9.19 -4.11
C ILE A 170 -8.19 -8.85 -5.58
N VAL A 171 -8.64 -7.65 -5.96
CA VAL A 171 -8.48 -7.18 -7.34
C VAL A 171 -7.08 -6.64 -7.53
N ALA A 172 -6.25 -7.37 -8.28
CA ALA A 172 -4.86 -7.06 -8.53
C ALA A 172 -4.71 -5.86 -9.48
N GLN A 173 -3.92 -4.87 -9.06
CA GLN A 173 -3.52 -3.72 -9.87
C GLN A 173 -2.09 -3.86 -10.37
N VAL A 174 -1.22 -4.45 -9.54
CA VAL A 174 0.18 -4.73 -9.86
C VAL A 174 0.51 -6.15 -9.39
N LEU A 175 1.11 -6.92 -10.29
CA LEU A 175 1.57 -8.29 -10.05
C LEU A 175 3.07 -8.34 -10.34
N VAL A 176 3.85 -8.89 -9.41
CA VAL A 176 5.31 -9.06 -9.56
C VAL A 176 5.68 -10.48 -9.17
N VAL A 177 6.28 -11.22 -10.10
CA VAL A 177 6.83 -12.55 -9.84
C VAL A 177 8.22 -12.40 -9.20
N ARG A 178 8.52 -13.18 -8.17
CA ARG A 178 9.89 -13.36 -7.69
C ARG A 178 10.54 -14.43 -8.55
N ASN A 179 11.42 -13.99 -9.45
CA ASN A 179 12.32 -14.91 -10.15
C ASN A 179 13.27 -15.54 -9.11
N SER A 180 12.94 -16.74 -8.63
CA SER A 180 13.96 -17.63 -8.09
C SER A 180 14.97 -17.95 -9.19
N CYS A 181 16.21 -18.22 -8.82
CA CYS A 181 17.16 -18.82 -9.76
C CYS A 181 16.67 -20.25 -10.07
N THR A 182 15.86 -20.38 -11.13
CA THR A 182 15.52 -21.66 -11.72
C THR A 182 16.84 -22.23 -12.24
N SER A 183 17.40 -23.20 -11.53
CA SER A 183 18.62 -23.88 -11.99
C SER A 183 18.31 -24.54 -13.32
N ILE A 184 18.82 -23.97 -14.41
CA ILE A 184 18.69 -24.53 -15.75
C ILE A 184 19.38 -25.90 -15.71
N ARG A 185 18.58 -26.97 -15.71
CA ARG A 185 19.08 -28.33 -15.88
C ARG A 185 19.34 -28.55 -17.36
N ASP A 186 20.46 -28.00 -17.83
CA ASP A 186 21.00 -28.26 -19.17
C ASP A 186 21.55 -29.70 -19.25
N GLU A 187 20.66 -30.69 -19.21
CA GLU A 187 21.01 -32.11 -19.44
C GLU A 187 21.55 -32.34 -20.87
N THR A 188 21.21 -31.44 -21.80
CA THR A 188 21.64 -31.47 -23.20
C THR A 188 23.15 -31.34 -23.37
N THR A 189 23.81 -30.50 -22.58
CA THR A 189 25.24 -30.15 -22.76
C THR A 189 26.16 -31.31 -22.38
N THR A 190 25.83 -32.04 -21.30
CA THR A 190 26.62 -33.19 -20.83
C THR A 190 26.62 -34.35 -21.84
N SER A 191 25.49 -34.61 -22.51
CA SER A 191 25.38 -35.71 -23.47
C SER A 191 26.26 -35.51 -24.72
N THR A 192 26.38 -34.26 -25.19
CA THR A 192 27.16 -33.91 -26.39
C THR A 192 28.67 -33.98 -26.11
N LEU A 193 29.12 -33.44 -24.97
CA LEU A 193 30.52 -33.53 -24.54
C LEU A 193 30.94 -34.98 -24.30
N THR A 194 30.06 -35.81 -23.73
CA THR A 194 30.35 -37.24 -23.50
C THR A 194 30.54 -38.00 -24.81
N ARG A 195 29.72 -37.71 -25.85
CA ARG A 195 29.94 -38.25 -27.21
C ARG A 195 31.29 -37.81 -27.77
N GLN A 196 31.57 -36.51 -27.78
CA GLN A 196 32.83 -35.97 -28.33
C GLN A 196 34.08 -36.56 -27.64
N ILE A 197 34.05 -36.75 -26.32
CA ILE A 197 35.14 -37.40 -25.58
C ILE A 197 35.26 -38.89 -25.93
N SER A 198 34.14 -39.58 -26.18
CA SER A 198 34.16 -40.99 -26.61
C SER A 198 34.67 -41.17 -28.04
N ASP A 199 34.42 -40.20 -28.92
CA ASP A 199 34.90 -40.20 -30.30
C ASP A 199 36.40 -39.86 -30.36
N LEU A 200 36.86 -38.87 -29.60
CA LEU A 200 38.29 -38.56 -29.44
C LEU A 200 39.11 -39.74 -28.91
N LYS A 201 38.55 -40.56 -28.01
CA LYS A 201 39.22 -41.77 -27.50
C LYS A 201 39.31 -42.93 -28.51
N ARG A 202 38.65 -42.86 -29.67
CA ARG A 202 38.85 -43.84 -30.76
C ARG A 202 40.07 -43.53 -31.62
N ILE A 203 40.59 -42.31 -31.56
CA ILE A 203 41.83 -41.91 -32.22
C ILE A 203 43.00 -42.34 -31.33
N GLY A 204 43.29 -43.65 -31.36
CA GLY A 204 44.53 -44.18 -30.80
C GLY A 204 45.74 -43.66 -31.57
N PRO A 205 46.95 -43.64 -30.97
CA PRO A 205 48.15 -43.23 -31.68
C PRO A 205 48.44 -44.24 -32.78
N GLU A 206 48.32 -43.84 -34.04
CA GLU A 206 48.88 -44.62 -35.14
C GLU A 206 50.41 -44.59 -35.03
N SER A 207 50.95 -45.65 -34.43
CA SER A 207 52.38 -45.89 -34.33
C SER A 207 52.94 -46.28 -35.70
N GLY A 208 53.03 -45.30 -36.60
CA GLY A 208 53.79 -45.40 -37.83
C GLY A 208 55.26 -45.59 -37.49
N ALA A 209 55.76 -46.81 -37.68
CA ALA A 209 57.15 -47.15 -37.38
C ALA A 209 58.10 -46.37 -38.28
N PHE A 210 58.81 -45.40 -37.70
CA PHE A 210 59.96 -44.76 -38.33
C PHE A 210 61.18 -45.67 -38.09
N SER A 211 61.47 -46.54 -39.06
CA SER A 211 62.70 -47.33 -39.06
C SER A 211 63.88 -46.48 -39.54
N LEU A 212 65.08 -46.83 -39.05
CA LEU A 212 66.37 -46.18 -39.32
C LEU A 212 66.72 -46.13 -40.82
#